data_AF-A0A1M6W4L6-F1
#
_entry.id   AF-A0A1M6W4L6-F1
#
_cell.length_a   1.000
_cell.length_b   1.000
_cell.length_c   1.000
_cell.angle_alpha   90.00
_cell.angle_beta   90.00
_cell.angle_gamma   90.00
#
_symmetry.space_group_name_H-M   'P 1'
#
loop_
_entity.id
_entity.type
_entity.pdbx_description
1 polymer ?
#
loop_
_entity_poly.entity_id
_entity_poly.type
_entity_poly.pdbx_seq_one_letter_code
_entity_poly.pdbx_strand_id
1 'polypeptide(L)'
;MEILNFIHNLLWLGVPDVLKGLIIAILFVVLFKKAIKKHSFLFYIYPGFLFIWYCTYGILELCKVDLYGLIGKTILWKLLWLPHSYALDTVVGIGFIFIVMYIGVLPKWKIVKELYPIRKEMSIIGGLILVGHGVMRLTTMKWAWGDAAELNLLLIFSYGILGLVLLVLIFIPWITSFDFLRKAMPAKKWKKLQTYTSVPLIILICIFGITINLGWGFSILPDLSVSLWDVKEAADGTAISDLSQGYQVAADFLAARVYLLLLIGYVWLRIRKKDKGTIKQAIVH
;
A
#
# COMPACT_ATOMS: atom_id res chain seq x y z
N MET A 1 12.55 22.43 -2.60
CA MET A 1 11.21 21.81 -2.70
C MET A 1 10.66 21.96 -4.11
N GLU A 2 10.74 23.13 -4.74
CA GLU A 2 10.23 23.36 -6.11
C GLU A 2 10.75 22.37 -7.16
N ILE A 3 12.05 22.11 -7.22
CA ILE A 3 12.62 21.13 -8.18
C ILE A 3 12.08 19.71 -7.93
N LEU A 4 11.94 19.31 -6.66
CA LEU A 4 11.43 17.98 -6.33
C LEU A 4 9.93 17.86 -6.66
N ASN A 5 9.15 18.91 -6.43
CA ASN A 5 7.76 19.00 -6.84
C ASN A 5 7.62 18.93 -8.36
N PHE A 6 8.47 19.66 -9.09
CA PHE A 6 8.51 19.61 -10.55
C PHE A 6 8.81 18.20 -11.06
N ILE A 7 9.85 17.55 -10.54
CA ILE A 7 10.21 16.17 -10.91
C ILE A 7 9.07 15.20 -10.56
N HIS A 8 8.49 15.35 -9.36
CA HIS A 8 7.37 14.51 -8.92
C HIS A 8 6.19 14.62 -9.90
N ASN A 9 5.78 15.84 -10.23
CA ASN A 9 4.68 16.08 -11.17
C ASN A 9 5.03 15.55 -12.56
N LEU A 10 6.23 15.83 -13.08
CA LEU A 10 6.66 15.36 -14.39
C LEU A 10 6.60 13.83 -14.51
N LEU A 11 7.00 13.11 -13.47
CA LEU A 11 7.05 11.64 -13.48
C LEU A 11 5.71 10.98 -13.18
N TRP A 12 4.90 11.60 -12.32
CA TRP A 12 3.77 10.91 -11.67
C TRP A 12 2.42 11.51 -11.97
N LEU A 13 2.34 12.61 -12.74
CA LEU A 13 1.08 13.19 -13.15
C LEU A 13 0.29 12.20 -14.02
N GLY A 14 -0.73 11.59 -13.43
CA GLY A 14 -1.78 10.79 -14.07
C GLY A 14 -1.58 9.32 -13.80
N VAL A 15 -0.50 8.97 -13.11
CA VAL A 15 -0.17 7.61 -12.73
C VAL A 15 -0.88 7.30 -11.41
N PRO A 16 -1.72 6.26 -11.34
CA PRO A 16 -2.26 5.76 -10.07
C PRO A 16 -1.16 5.44 -9.07
N ASP A 17 -1.36 5.81 -7.81
CA ASP A 17 -0.42 5.60 -6.71
C ASP A 17 0.05 4.15 -6.57
N VAL A 18 -0.85 3.17 -6.75
CA VAL A 18 -0.50 1.74 -6.75
C VAL A 18 0.50 1.37 -7.84
N LEU A 19 0.42 1.99 -9.03
CA LEU A 19 1.39 1.76 -10.10
C LEU A 19 2.73 2.42 -9.78
N LYS A 20 2.73 3.62 -9.19
CA LYS A 20 3.97 4.27 -8.72
C LYS A 20 4.73 3.35 -7.77
N GLY A 21 4.01 2.84 -6.77
CA GLY A 21 4.54 1.90 -5.78
C GLY A 21 5.09 0.61 -6.39
N LEU A 22 4.35 -0.01 -7.32
CA LEU A 22 4.79 -1.22 -8.01
C LEU A 22 6.03 -0.98 -8.88
N ILE A 23 6.06 0.11 -9.66
CA ILE A 23 7.20 0.45 -10.51
C ILE A 23 8.45 0.66 -9.65
N ILE A 24 8.36 1.48 -8.61
CA ILE A 24 9.49 1.75 -7.70
C ILE A 24 9.94 0.46 -7.01
N ALA A 25 9.03 -0.33 -6.46
CA ALA A 25 9.37 -1.58 -5.77
C ALA A 25 10.01 -2.60 -6.72
N ILE A 26 9.51 -2.75 -7.94
CA ILE A 26 10.10 -3.65 -8.94
C ILE A 26 11.51 -3.19 -9.32
N LEU A 27 11.68 -1.89 -9.64
CA LEU A 27 12.99 -1.32 -9.97
C LEU A 27 13.97 -1.55 -8.83
N PHE A 28 13.58 -1.22 -7.60
CA PHE A 28 14.39 -1.42 -6.41
C PHE A 28 14.82 -2.88 -6.25
N VAL A 29 13.89 -3.82 -6.35
CA VAL A 29 14.17 -5.24 -6.17
C VAL A 29 15.08 -5.77 -7.29
N VAL A 30 14.85 -5.37 -8.55
CA VAL A 30 15.67 -5.82 -9.68
C VAL A 30 17.11 -5.32 -9.56
N LEU A 31 17.30 -4.05 -9.15
CA LEU A 31 18.61 -3.43 -8.97
C LEU A 31 19.35 -4.02 -7.76
N PHE A 32 18.67 -4.16 -6.62
CA PHE A 32 19.30 -4.48 -5.35
C PHE A 32 19.18 -5.95 -4.93
N LYS A 33 18.53 -6.85 -5.70
CA LYS A 33 18.32 -8.27 -5.30
C LYS A 33 19.55 -8.98 -4.77
N LYS A 34 20.72 -8.77 -5.39
CA LYS A 34 21.99 -9.38 -4.96
C LYS A 34 22.46 -8.80 -3.62
N ALA A 35 22.38 -7.48 -3.47
CA ALA A 35 22.76 -6.76 -2.26
C ALA A 35 21.80 -7.09 -1.10
N ILE A 36 20.49 -7.12 -1.34
CA ILE A 36 19.47 -7.52 -0.36
C ILE A 36 19.78 -8.92 0.18
N LYS A 37 20.12 -9.87 -0.71
CA LYS A 37 20.46 -11.24 -0.29
C LYS A 37 21.71 -11.30 0.59
N LYS A 38 22.72 -10.47 0.29
CA LYS A 38 24.03 -10.51 0.97
C LYS A 38 24.05 -9.69 2.26
N HIS A 39 23.38 -8.55 2.29
CA HIS A 39 23.43 -7.55 3.35
C HIS A 39 22.02 -7.05 3.72
N SER A 40 21.09 -7.97 3.97
CA SER A 40 19.66 -7.67 4.19
C SER A 40 19.41 -6.64 5.29
N PHE A 41 20.19 -6.68 6.38
CA PHE A 41 20.06 -5.75 7.50
C PHE A 41 20.17 -4.27 7.08
N LEU A 42 21.06 -3.93 6.14
CA LEU A 42 21.22 -2.55 5.65
C LEU A 42 19.93 -2.02 5.03
N PHE A 43 19.16 -2.90 4.37
CA PHE A 43 17.89 -2.55 3.73
C PHE A 43 16.74 -2.42 4.74
N TYR A 44 16.93 -2.81 5.99
CA TYR A 44 15.93 -2.65 7.06
C TYR A 44 16.11 -1.34 7.84
N ILE A 45 17.29 -0.72 7.78
CA ILE A 45 17.62 0.46 8.60
C ILE A 45 16.64 1.61 8.31
N TYR A 46 16.53 2.02 7.05
CA TYR A 46 15.68 3.15 6.69
C TYR A 46 14.17 2.88 6.88
N PRO A 47 13.60 1.75 6.40
CA PRO A 47 12.24 1.37 6.73
C PRO A 47 11.99 1.22 8.24
N GLY A 48 13.00 0.80 9.01
CA GLY A 48 12.94 0.71 10.46
C GLY A 48 12.84 2.07 11.13
N PHE A 49 13.60 3.06 10.69
CA PHE A 49 13.45 4.44 11.15
C PHE A 49 12.08 5.01 10.81
N LEU A 50 11.58 4.78 9.58
CA LEU A 50 10.22 5.19 9.19
C LEU A 50 9.15 4.51 10.05
N PHE A 51 9.29 3.22 10.33
CA PHE A 51 8.39 2.48 11.21
C PHE A 51 8.31 3.12 12.59
N ILE A 52 9.46 3.36 13.23
CA ILE A 52 9.52 4.00 14.56
C ILE A 52 8.87 5.37 14.51
N TRP A 53 9.25 6.18 13.52
CA TRP A 53 8.72 7.53 13.32
C TRP A 53 7.19 7.56 13.16
N TYR A 54 6.63 6.72 12.29
CA TYR A 54 5.20 6.63 12.05
C TYR A 54 4.42 6.09 13.25
N CYS A 55 4.98 5.12 13.97
CA CYS A 55 4.40 4.65 15.22
C CYS A 55 4.39 5.77 16.28
N THR A 56 5.50 6.48 16.46
CA THR A 56 5.60 7.60 17.41
C THR A 56 4.60 8.70 17.06
N TYR A 57 4.55 9.12 15.78
CA TYR A 57 3.60 10.13 15.33
C TYR A 57 2.16 9.69 15.58
N GLY A 58 1.76 8.48 15.16
CA GLY A 58 0.40 7.98 15.34
C GLY A 58 -0.03 7.85 16.79
N ILE A 59 0.86 7.37 17.67
CA ILE A 59 0.57 7.26 19.11
C ILE A 59 0.42 8.63 19.76
N LEU A 60 1.31 9.57 19.44
CA LEU A 60 1.23 10.94 19.95
C LEU A 60 -0.03 11.66 19.48
N GLU A 61 -0.40 11.51 18.20
CA GLU A 61 -1.62 12.09 17.66
C GLU A 61 -2.87 11.51 18.32
N LEU A 62 -2.90 10.19 18.61
CA LEU A 62 -3.97 9.57 19.41
C LEU A 62 -4.06 10.17 20.82
N CYS A 63 -2.92 10.54 21.41
CA CYS A 63 -2.83 11.25 22.69
C CYS A 63 -3.06 12.77 22.58
N LYS A 64 -3.46 13.28 21.40
CA LYS A 64 -3.68 14.71 21.11
C LYS A 64 -2.42 15.58 21.31
N VAL A 65 -1.24 15.00 21.12
CA VAL A 65 0.04 15.72 21.13
C VAL A 65 0.40 16.11 19.70
N ASP A 66 0.48 17.43 19.46
CA ASP A 66 0.86 17.98 18.15
C ASP A 66 2.38 17.91 17.93
N LEU A 67 2.85 16.80 17.36
CA LEU A 67 4.26 16.61 17.03
C LEU A 67 4.75 17.59 15.95
N TYR A 68 3.87 17.99 15.03
CA TYR A 68 4.22 18.96 13.99
C TYR A 68 4.48 20.34 14.59
N GLY A 69 3.64 20.78 15.53
CA GLY A 69 3.87 22.01 16.29
C GLY A 69 5.21 22.03 17.02
N LEU A 70 5.66 20.89 17.55
CA LEU A 70 6.91 20.77 18.30
C LEU A 70 8.17 20.80 17.42
N ILE A 71 8.20 20.01 16.33
CA ILE A 71 9.43 19.78 15.55
C ILE A 71 9.26 19.92 14.04
N GLY A 72 8.09 20.34 13.56
CA GLY A 72 7.72 20.40 12.13
C GLY A 72 8.61 21.30 11.26
N LYS A 73 9.27 22.30 11.87
CA LYS A 73 10.20 23.20 11.16
C LYS A 73 11.63 22.64 11.04
N THR A 74 11.94 21.56 11.75
CA THR A 74 13.30 20.99 11.79
C THR A 74 13.66 20.24 10.51
N ILE A 75 14.96 20.09 10.26
CA ILE A 75 15.47 19.27 9.14
C ILE A 75 15.08 17.78 9.32
N LEU A 76 15.02 17.32 10.58
CA LEU A 76 14.65 15.95 10.91
C LEU A 76 13.22 15.63 10.48
N TRP A 77 12.27 16.52 10.77
CA TRP A 77 10.89 16.38 10.30
C TRP A 77 10.83 16.30 8.78
N LYS A 78 11.46 17.26 8.08
CA LYS A 78 11.46 17.30 6.61
C LYS A 78 12.02 16.02 6.00
N LEU A 79 13.07 15.45 6.59
CA LEU A 79 13.72 14.22 6.10
C LEU A 79 12.82 12.98 6.30
N LEU A 80 12.25 12.81 7.50
CA LEU A 80 11.42 11.65 7.84
C LEU A 80 10.02 11.71 7.22
N TRP A 81 9.46 12.91 7.05
CA TRP A 81 8.17 13.14 6.40
C TRP A 81 8.26 13.22 4.87
N LEU A 82 9.47 13.26 4.29
CA LEU A 82 9.67 13.39 2.85
C LEU A 82 8.94 12.30 2.05
N PRO A 83 9.06 11.00 2.37
CA PRO A 83 8.37 9.96 1.60
C PRO A 83 6.86 10.10 1.66
N HIS A 84 6.34 10.49 2.83
CA HIS A 84 4.92 10.75 3.04
C HIS A 84 4.43 11.95 2.22
N SER A 85 5.24 13.00 2.14
CA SER A 85 4.92 14.24 1.40
C SER A 85 4.71 14.02 -0.09
N TYR A 86 5.29 12.95 -0.65
CA TYR A 86 5.14 12.57 -2.06
C TYR A 86 4.32 11.28 -2.23
N ALA A 87 3.59 10.85 -1.20
CA ALA A 87 2.82 9.60 -1.19
C ALA A 87 3.63 8.35 -1.60
N LEU A 88 4.94 8.34 -1.33
CA LEU A 88 5.85 7.27 -1.75
C LEU A 88 5.98 6.14 -0.73
N ASP A 89 5.76 6.41 0.55
CA ASP A 89 5.88 5.42 1.62
C ASP A 89 4.91 4.25 1.44
N THR A 90 3.61 4.50 1.58
CA THR A 90 2.60 3.44 1.59
C THR A 90 2.55 2.69 0.28
N VAL A 91 2.67 3.41 -0.84
CA VAL A 91 2.61 2.80 -2.18
C VAL A 91 3.79 1.86 -2.42
N VAL A 92 5.00 2.22 -1.97
CA VAL A 92 6.18 1.35 -2.08
C VAL A 92 6.03 0.14 -1.15
N GLY A 93 5.53 0.35 0.07
CA GLY A 93 5.21 -0.75 0.99
C GLY A 93 4.22 -1.75 0.39
N ILE A 94 3.12 -1.25 -0.20
CA ILE A 94 2.12 -2.02 -0.94
C ILE A 94 2.78 -2.76 -2.11
N GLY A 95 3.65 -2.08 -2.87
CA GLY A 95 4.40 -2.67 -3.98
C GLY A 95 5.23 -3.89 -3.57
N PHE A 96 5.98 -3.80 -2.46
CA PHE A 96 6.73 -4.94 -1.92
C PHE A 96 5.81 -6.11 -1.55
N ILE A 97 4.69 -5.84 -0.88
CA ILE A 97 3.74 -6.89 -0.51
C ILE A 97 3.13 -7.53 -1.76
N PHE A 98 2.73 -6.75 -2.77
CA PHE A 98 2.26 -7.30 -4.04
C PHE A 98 3.29 -8.24 -4.67
N ILE A 99 4.56 -7.82 -4.77
CA ILE A 99 5.64 -8.66 -5.30
C ILE A 99 5.73 -9.98 -4.52
N VAL A 100 5.76 -9.91 -3.18
CA VAL A 100 5.85 -11.07 -2.29
C VAL A 100 4.68 -12.05 -2.49
N MET A 101 3.47 -11.53 -2.69
CA MET A 101 2.25 -12.33 -2.90
C MET A 101 2.23 -12.96 -4.30
N TYR A 102 2.56 -12.18 -5.33
CA TYR A 102 2.55 -12.62 -6.72
C TYR A 102 3.64 -13.65 -7.03
N ILE A 103 4.85 -13.52 -6.47
CA ILE A 103 5.90 -14.57 -6.53
C ILE A 103 5.38 -15.91 -5.98
N GLY A 104 4.42 -15.86 -5.04
CA GLY A 104 3.78 -17.02 -4.45
C GLY A 104 2.83 -17.77 -5.38
N VAL A 105 2.33 -17.14 -6.45
CA VAL A 105 1.34 -17.73 -7.38
C VAL A 105 1.82 -17.81 -8.83
N LEU A 106 2.78 -16.98 -9.22
CA LEU A 106 3.34 -16.97 -10.56
C LEU A 106 4.09 -18.27 -10.90
N PRO A 107 4.15 -18.65 -12.20
CA PRO A 107 5.02 -19.73 -12.66
C PRO A 107 6.49 -19.45 -12.31
N LYS A 108 7.29 -20.51 -12.20
CA LYS A 108 8.72 -20.43 -11.83
C LYS A 108 9.60 -19.96 -13.00
N TRP A 109 9.27 -18.80 -13.57
CA TRP A 109 10.10 -18.10 -14.54
C TRP A 109 11.44 -17.67 -13.93
N LYS A 110 12.41 -17.29 -14.78
CA LYS A 110 13.75 -16.89 -14.36
C LYS A 110 13.71 -15.82 -13.25
N ILE A 111 12.97 -14.74 -13.47
CA ILE A 111 12.85 -13.65 -12.49
C ILE A 111 12.21 -14.12 -11.18
N VAL A 112 11.14 -14.92 -11.24
CA VAL A 112 10.45 -15.44 -10.04
C VAL A 112 11.38 -16.32 -9.21
N LYS A 113 12.23 -17.13 -9.86
CA LYS A 113 13.25 -17.96 -9.18
C LYS A 113 14.33 -17.10 -8.53
N GLU A 114 14.73 -15.99 -9.16
CA GLU A 114 15.72 -15.06 -8.62
C GLU A 114 15.20 -14.25 -7.42
N LEU A 115 13.90 -13.92 -7.41
CA LEU A 115 13.28 -13.15 -6.33
C LEU A 115 12.83 -14.02 -5.15
N TYR A 116 12.60 -15.31 -5.36
CA TYR A 116 12.14 -16.23 -4.31
C TYR A 116 13.04 -16.28 -3.07
N PRO A 117 14.38 -16.31 -3.19
CA PRO A 117 15.28 -16.34 -2.03
C PRO A 117 15.23 -15.07 -1.18
N ILE A 118 14.89 -13.93 -1.77
CA ILE A 118 14.80 -12.64 -1.08
C ILE A 118 13.36 -12.27 -0.66
N ARG A 119 12.44 -13.24 -0.74
CA ARG A 119 11.01 -13.01 -0.48
C ARG A 119 10.75 -12.58 0.98
N LYS A 120 11.51 -13.10 1.95
CA LYS A 120 11.32 -12.74 3.35
C LYS A 120 11.78 -11.30 3.61
N GLU A 121 12.87 -10.88 2.98
CA GLU A 121 13.47 -9.56 3.08
C GLU A 121 12.51 -8.51 2.54
N MET A 122 11.93 -8.74 1.36
CA MET A 122 10.89 -7.86 0.80
C MET A 122 9.65 -7.76 1.70
N SER A 123 9.24 -8.87 2.34
CA SER A 123 8.12 -8.89 3.29
C SER A 123 8.43 -8.06 4.54
N ILE A 124 9.66 -8.11 5.05
CA ILE A 124 10.11 -7.29 6.20
C ILE A 124 10.14 -5.81 5.83
N ILE A 125 10.74 -5.45 4.68
CA ILE A 125 10.82 -4.07 4.20
C ILE A 125 9.41 -3.48 4.02
N GLY A 126 8.54 -4.17 3.26
CA GLY A 126 7.18 -3.73 3.02
C GLY A 126 6.35 -3.66 4.30
N GLY A 127 6.49 -4.65 5.19
CA GLY A 127 5.76 -4.69 6.46
C GLY A 127 6.20 -3.62 7.46
N LEU A 128 7.48 -3.27 7.53
CA LEU A 128 7.95 -2.13 8.34
C LEU A 128 7.24 -0.84 7.94
N ILE A 129 7.15 -0.58 6.63
CA ILE A 129 6.49 0.62 6.12
C ILE A 129 4.98 0.56 6.39
N LEU A 130 4.32 -0.55 6.02
CA LEU A 130 2.85 -0.64 6.09
C LEU A 130 2.30 -0.74 7.51
N VAL A 131 2.96 -1.47 8.41
CA VAL A 131 2.54 -1.53 9.81
C VAL A 131 2.73 -0.16 10.45
N GLY A 132 3.87 0.50 10.21
CA GLY A 132 4.10 1.86 10.69
C GLY A 132 3.05 2.84 10.19
N HIS A 133 2.78 2.84 8.88
CA HIS A 133 1.73 3.65 8.27
C HIS A 133 0.34 3.33 8.83
N GLY A 134 0.03 2.05 9.07
CA GLY A 134 -1.25 1.66 9.66
C GLY A 134 -1.43 2.21 11.08
N VAL A 135 -0.37 2.18 11.91
CA VAL A 135 -0.39 2.79 13.25
C VAL A 135 -0.54 4.31 13.16
N MET A 136 0.19 4.95 12.24
CA MET A 136 0.07 6.38 11.95
C MET A 136 -1.36 6.78 11.59
N ARG A 137 -2.10 5.91 10.91
CA ARG A 137 -3.48 6.16 10.46
C ARG A 137 -4.56 5.75 11.46
N LEU A 138 -4.22 5.38 12.69
CA LEU A 138 -5.22 5.04 13.71
C LEU A 138 -6.17 6.22 14.02
N THR A 139 -5.69 7.47 13.95
CA THR A 139 -6.54 8.66 14.10
C THR A 139 -7.53 8.81 12.96
N THR A 140 -7.12 8.54 11.71
CA THR A 140 -8.01 8.49 10.55
C THR A 140 -9.07 7.38 10.70
N MET A 141 -8.69 6.21 11.20
CA MET A 141 -9.64 5.12 11.49
C MET A 141 -10.64 5.53 12.59
N LYS A 142 -10.17 6.24 13.63
CA LYS A 142 -11.04 6.78 14.69
C LYS A 142 -12.01 7.85 14.15
N TRP A 143 -11.52 8.77 13.33
CA TRP A 143 -12.33 9.81 12.67
C TRP A 143 -13.46 9.20 11.84
N ALA A 144 -13.19 8.12 11.09
CA ALA A 144 -14.20 7.44 10.29
C ALA A 144 -15.40 6.91 11.10
N TRP A 145 -15.23 6.66 12.40
CA TRP A 145 -16.32 6.29 13.31
C TRP A 145 -16.90 7.46 14.10
N GLY A 146 -16.13 8.52 14.33
CA GLY A 146 -16.54 9.69 15.10
C GLY A 146 -17.40 10.68 14.33
N ASP A 147 -17.03 10.95 13.07
CA ASP A 147 -17.61 12.00 12.24
C ASP A 147 -18.11 11.41 10.90
N ALA A 148 -18.83 10.28 10.99
CA ALA A 148 -19.32 9.54 9.82
C ALA A 148 -20.20 10.38 8.87
N ALA A 149 -20.81 11.47 9.34
CA ALA A 149 -21.62 12.36 8.51
C ALA A 149 -20.79 13.11 7.45
N GLU A 150 -19.48 13.26 7.64
CA GLU A 150 -18.58 13.96 6.71
C GLU A 150 -18.02 13.03 5.62
N LEU A 151 -18.29 11.73 5.72
CA LEU A 151 -17.74 10.71 4.86
C LEU A 151 -18.84 9.94 4.12
N ASN A 152 -18.59 9.62 2.86
CA ASN A 152 -19.44 8.66 2.18
C ASN A 152 -19.21 7.23 2.71
N LEU A 153 -20.18 6.35 2.44
CA LEU A 153 -20.19 4.96 2.92
C LEU A 153 -18.93 4.17 2.53
N LEU A 154 -18.32 4.45 1.37
CA LEU A 154 -17.11 3.75 0.92
C LEU A 154 -15.90 4.15 1.75
N LEU A 155 -15.77 5.43 2.14
CA LEU A 155 -14.68 5.91 2.99
C LEU A 155 -14.83 5.41 4.43
N ILE A 156 -16.06 5.40 4.97
CA ILE A 156 -16.35 4.80 6.29
C ILE A 156 -15.99 3.31 6.28
N PHE A 157 -16.44 2.57 5.26
CA PHE A 157 -16.14 1.15 5.13
C PHE A 157 -14.63 0.88 4.99
N SER A 158 -13.94 1.70 4.18
CA SER A 158 -12.50 1.56 3.96
C SER A 158 -11.71 1.85 5.24
N TYR A 159 -11.81 3.06 5.79
CA TYR A 159 -11.01 3.44 6.96
C TYR A 159 -11.49 2.77 8.25
N GLY A 160 -12.80 2.75 8.49
CA GLY A 160 -13.39 2.29 9.74
C GLY A 160 -13.38 0.77 9.91
N ILE A 161 -13.47 -0.01 8.83
CA ILE A 161 -13.56 -1.48 8.91
C ILE A 161 -12.34 -2.13 8.27
N LEU A 162 -12.15 -1.93 6.96
CA LEU A 162 -11.11 -2.63 6.22
C LEU A 162 -9.70 -2.23 6.68
N GLY A 163 -9.47 -0.97 7.03
CA GLY A 163 -8.18 -0.46 7.53
C GLY A 163 -7.71 -1.18 8.79
N LEU A 164 -8.61 -1.33 9.79
CA LEU A 164 -8.32 -2.05 11.03
C LEU A 164 -8.05 -3.54 10.76
N VAL A 165 -8.90 -4.19 9.97
CA VAL A 165 -8.73 -5.60 9.61
C VAL A 165 -7.41 -5.83 8.88
N LEU A 166 -7.06 -4.95 7.94
CA LEU A 166 -5.80 -5.03 7.20
C LEU A 166 -4.58 -4.84 8.09
N LEU A 167 -4.61 -3.90 9.04
CA LEU A 167 -3.52 -3.70 9.99
C LEU A 167 -3.24 -4.97 10.81
N VAL A 168 -4.29 -5.64 11.28
CA VAL A 168 -4.14 -6.94 11.99
C VAL A 168 -3.62 -8.02 11.05
N LEU A 169 -4.16 -8.10 9.83
CA LEU A 169 -3.80 -9.13 8.86
C LEU A 169 -2.38 -8.99 8.29
N ILE A 170 -1.84 -7.78 8.15
CA ILE A 170 -0.46 -7.55 7.70
C ILE A 170 0.53 -7.82 8.83
N PHE A 171 0.16 -7.55 10.08
CA PHE A 171 1.02 -7.74 11.24
C PHE A 171 1.48 -9.20 11.37
N ILE A 172 0.57 -10.17 11.21
CA ILE A 172 0.89 -11.60 11.35
C ILE A 172 1.95 -12.10 10.34
N PRO A 173 1.77 -11.96 9.00
CA PRO A 173 2.78 -12.38 8.04
C PRO A 173 4.07 -11.57 8.14
N TRP A 174 4.01 -10.31 8.55
CA TRP A 174 5.19 -9.48 8.81
C TRP A 174 6.01 -10.01 9.99
N ILE A 175 5.42 -10.14 11.17
CA ILE A 175 6.13 -10.56 12.39
C ILE A 175 6.68 -11.98 12.25
N THR A 176 5.96 -12.86 11.53
CA THR A 176 6.40 -14.23 11.24
C THR A 176 7.40 -14.36 10.08
N SER A 177 7.78 -13.25 9.44
CA SER A 177 8.88 -13.19 8.45
C SER A 177 10.26 -13.09 9.12
N PHE A 178 10.33 -12.64 10.38
CA PHE A 178 11.59 -12.57 11.11
C PHE A 178 12.08 -13.95 11.53
N ASP A 179 13.40 -14.16 11.47
CA ASP A 179 14.01 -15.47 11.68
C ASP A 179 13.75 -16.04 13.09
N PHE A 180 13.68 -15.19 14.12
CA PHE A 180 13.43 -15.65 15.50
C PHE A 180 12.06 -16.32 15.64
N LEU A 181 10.99 -15.71 15.10
CA LEU A 181 9.65 -16.31 15.10
C LEU A 181 9.51 -17.44 14.08
N ARG A 182 10.14 -17.30 12.91
CA ARG A 182 10.10 -18.33 11.89
C ARG A 182 10.71 -19.64 12.40
N LYS A 183 11.83 -19.58 13.11
CA LYS A 183 12.52 -20.76 13.66
C LYS A 183 11.76 -21.40 14.83
N ALA A 184 10.99 -20.62 15.57
CA ALA A 184 10.14 -21.12 16.66
C ALA A 184 8.93 -21.94 16.16
N MET A 185 8.63 -21.96 14.86
CA MET A 185 7.47 -22.64 14.29
C MET A 185 7.82 -23.82 13.38
N PRO A 186 7.14 -24.98 13.53
CA PRO A 186 7.21 -26.07 12.56
C PRO A 186 6.81 -25.62 11.15
N ALA A 187 7.53 -26.08 10.13
CA ALA A 187 7.33 -25.64 8.75
C ALA A 187 5.88 -25.81 8.24
N LYS A 188 5.21 -26.89 8.63
CA LYS A 188 3.80 -27.16 8.28
C LYS A 188 2.85 -26.12 8.92
N LYS A 189 3.06 -25.79 10.20
CA LYS A 189 2.27 -24.78 10.92
C LYS A 189 2.49 -23.39 10.33
N TRP A 190 3.75 -23.02 10.07
CA TRP A 190 4.09 -21.73 9.44
C TRP A 190 3.44 -21.57 8.06
N LYS A 191 3.54 -22.60 7.21
CA LYS A 191 2.92 -22.58 5.87
C LYS A 191 1.40 -22.45 5.96
N LYS A 192 0.77 -23.14 6.92
CA LYS A 192 -0.67 -23.07 7.17
C LYS A 192 -1.06 -21.64 7.57
N LEU A 193 -0.41 -21.09 8.59
CA LEU A 193 -0.65 -19.72 9.08
C LEU A 193 -0.49 -18.68 7.96
N GLN A 194 0.63 -18.71 7.25
CA GLN A 194 0.91 -17.82 6.14
C GLN A 194 -0.14 -17.93 5.02
N THR A 195 -0.68 -19.12 4.77
CA THR A 195 -1.75 -19.29 3.77
C THR A 195 -3.06 -18.63 4.21
N TYR A 196 -3.44 -18.80 5.48
CA TYR A 196 -4.67 -18.23 6.03
C TYR A 196 -4.60 -16.72 6.24
N THR A 197 -3.41 -16.13 6.37
CA THR A 197 -3.27 -14.67 6.49
C THR A 197 -2.96 -14.00 5.17
N SER A 198 -2.02 -14.53 4.38
CA SER A 198 -1.55 -13.89 3.15
C SER A 198 -2.60 -13.85 2.04
N VAL A 199 -3.48 -14.87 1.95
CA VAL A 199 -4.52 -14.90 0.89
C VAL A 199 -5.64 -13.90 1.18
N PRO A 200 -6.24 -13.87 2.38
CA PRO A 200 -7.17 -12.80 2.72
C PRO A 200 -6.52 -11.41 2.65
N LEU A 201 -5.27 -11.28 3.10
CA LEU A 201 -4.54 -10.01 3.08
C LEU A 201 -4.49 -9.40 1.67
N ILE A 202 -4.04 -10.14 0.65
CA ILE A 202 -3.93 -9.59 -0.70
C ILE A 202 -5.29 -9.27 -1.33
N ILE A 203 -6.31 -10.09 -1.05
CA ILE A 203 -7.68 -9.85 -1.51
C ILE A 203 -8.20 -8.56 -0.88
N LEU A 204 -8.05 -8.42 0.44
CA LEU A 204 -8.53 -7.26 1.19
C LEU A 204 -7.72 -6.00 0.88
N ILE A 205 -6.41 -6.09 0.56
CA ILE A 205 -5.62 -4.94 0.06
C ILE A 205 -6.23 -4.43 -1.24
N CYS A 206 -6.60 -5.33 -2.17
CA CYS A 206 -7.23 -4.90 -3.41
C CYS A 206 -8.63 -4.33 -3.17
N ILE A 207 -9.45 -4.96 -2.32
CA ILE A 207 -10.79 -4.45 -1.99
C ILE A 207 -10.69 -3.07 -1.34
N PHE A 208 -9.82 -2.91 -0.34
CA PHE A 208 -9.55 -1.61 0.30
C PHE A 208 -9.09 -0.58 -0.72
N GLY A 209 -8.16 -0.94 -1.61
CA GLY A 209 -7.71 -0.08 -2.70
C GLY A 209 -8.84 0.33 -3.66
N ILE A 210 -9.76 -0.57 -3.98
CA ILE A 210 -10.93 -0.24 -4.79
C ILE A 210 -11.85 0.73 -4.04
N THR A 211 -12.22 0.39 -2.80
CA THR A 211 -13.23 1.15 -2.05
C THR A 211 -12.72 2.52 -1.62
N ILE A 212 -11.45 2.67 -1.24
CA ILE A 212 -10.89 3.96 -0.84
C ILE A 212 -10.80 4.92 -2.03
N ASN A 213 -10.36 4.43 -3.19
CA ASN A 213 -10.24 5.28 -4.38
C ASN A 213 -11.62 5.63 -4.94
N LEU A 214 -12.56 4.69 -5.01
CA LEU A 214 -13.95 5.03 -5.36
C LEU A 214 -14.56 6.00 -4.34
N GLY A 215 -14.29 5.83 -3.06
CA GLY A 215 -14.72 6.74 -2.01
C GLY A 215 -14.25 8.16 -2.26
N TRP A 216 -12.96 8.38 -2.52
CA TRP A 216 -12.45 9.72 -2.85
C TRP A 216 -12.97 10.25 -4.18
N GLY A 217 -13.03 9.42 -5.22
CA GLY A 217 -13.56 9.81 -6.52
C GLY A 217 -15.03 10.25 -6.46
N PHE A 218 -15.87 9.57 -5.67
CA PHE A 218 -17.27 9.96 -5.46
C PHE A 218 -17.45 11.11 -4.49
N SER A 219 -16.52 11.35 -3.54
CA SER A 219 -16.56 12.56 -2.71
C SER A 219 -16.36 13.84 -3.53
N ILE A 220 -15.61 13.75 -4.64
CA ILE A 220 -15.38 14.88 -5.56
C ILE A 220 -16.54 15.03 -6.57
N LEU A 221 -17.25 13.94 -6.88
CA LEU A 221 -18.45 13.92 -7.72
C LEU A 221 -19.73 13.67 -6.88
N PRO A 222 -20.21 14.66 -6.10
CA PRO A 222 -21.33 14.48 -5.20
C PRO A 222 -22.64 14.14 -5.94
N ASP A 223 -22.82 14.64 -7.17
CA ASP A 223 -23.97 14.31 -8.03
C ASP A 223 -23.51 13.83 -9.40
N LEU A 224 -24.11 12.73 -9.89
CA LEU A 224 -23.88 12.18 -11.23
C LEU A 224 -24.26 13.15 -12.38
N SER A 225 -24.84 14.31 -12.04
CA SER A 225 -25.32 15.36 -12.96
C SER A 225 -24.41 16.58 -13.07
N VAL A 226 -23.36 16.71 -12.25
CA VAL A 226 -22.35 17.77 -12.44
C VAL A 226 -21.44 17.34 -13.58
N SER A 227 -21.34 18.16 -14.62
CA SER A 227 -20.43 17.88 -15.73
C SER A 227 -19.00 17.98 -15.19
N LEU A 228 -18.13 17.00 -15.51
CA LEU A 228 -16.68 17.09 -15.26
C LEU A 228 -16.02 18.31 -15.92
N TRP A 229 -16.78 19.03 -16.76
CA TRP A 229 -16.40 20.23 -17.48
C TRP A 229 -17.07 21.50 -16.94
N ASP A 230 -17.84 21.43 -15.85
CA ASP A 230 -18.49 22.61 -15.28
C ASP A 230 -17.43 23.61 -14.82
N VAL A 231 -17.38 24.72 -15.55
CA VAL A 231 -16.51 25.85 -15.30
C VAL A 231 -17.06 26.60 -14.09
N LYS A 232 -16.27 26.71 -13.04
CA LYS A 232 -16.54 27.69 -11.97
C LYS A 232 -15.94 29.02 -12.41
N GLU A 233 -16.66 30.12 -12.25
CA GLU A 233 -16.09 31.46 -12.47
C GLU A 233 -15.40 31.92 -11.18
N ALA A 234 -14.16 32.40 -11.29
CA ALA A 234 -13.52 33.12 -10.18
C ALA A 234 -14.21 34.48 -9.98
N ALA A 235 -13.93 35.16 -8.87
CA ALA A 235 -14.52 36.48 -8.56
C ALA A 235 -14.22 37.58 -9.61
N ASP A 236 -13.24 37.36 -10.50
CA ASP A 236 -12.87 38.23 -11.62
C ASP A 236 -13.46 37.81 -12.98
N GLY A 237 -14.34 36.79 -13.00
CA GLY A 237 -14.98 36.28 -14.21
C GLY A 237 -14.12 35.33 -15.04
N THR A 238 -12.95 34.90 -14.54
CA THR A 238 -12.14 33.89 -15.24
C THR A 238 -12.76 32.50 -15.12
N ALA A 239 -12.82 31.80 -16.24
CA ALA A 239 -13.22 30.41 -16.30
C ALA A 239 -12.19 29.52 -15.59
N ILE A 240 -12.50 29.04 -14.38
CA ILE A 240 -11.76 27.99 -13.70
C ILE A 240 -12.40 26.66 -14.12
N SER A 241 -11.80 26.00 -15.11
CA SER A 241 -12.02 24.55 -15.24
C SER A 241 -11.39 23.89 -14.01
N ASP A 242 -12.14 23.10 -13.25
CA ASP A 242 -11.62 22.32 -12.12
C ASP A 242 -10.81 21.10 -12.64
N LEU A 243 -9.89 21.33 -13.60
CA LEU A 243 -9.05 20.32 -14.26
C LEU A 243 -8.29 19.47 -13.25
N SER A 244 -7.93 20.06 -12.10
CA SER A 244 -7.34 19.38 -10.95
C SER A 244 -8.30 18.36 -10.31
N GLN A 245 -9.58 18.70 -10.15
CA GLN A 245 -10.60 17.77 -9.65
C GLN A 245 -10.92 16.68 -10.67
N GLY A 246 -11.07 17.04 -11.95
CA GLY A 246 -11.31 16.06 -13.02
C GLY A 246 -10.15 15.06 -13.16
N TYR A 247 -8.91 15.55 -13.02
CA TYR A 247 -7.71 14.72 -12.97
C TYR A 247 -7.70 13.79 -11.75
N GLN A 248 -8.02 14.31 -10.55
CA GLN A 248 -8.03 13.51 -9.32
C GLN A 248 -9.08 12.39 -9.40
N VAL A 249 -10.29 12.72 -9.87
CA VAL A 249 -11.35 11.75 -10.13
C VAL A 249 -10.88 10.69 -11.13
N ALA A 250 -10.30 11.09 -12.26
CA ALA A 250 -9.81 10.15 -13.25
C ALA A 250 -8.73 9.22 -12.67
N ALA A 251 -7.81 9.76 -11.87
CA ALA A 251 -6.76 9.01 -11.19
C ALA A 251 -7.31 8.01 -10.18
N ASP A 252 -8.29 8.41 -9.37
CA ASP A 252 -8.96 7.57 -8.38
C ASP A 252 -9.70 6.39 -9.03
N PHE A 253 -10.52 6.67 -10.06
CA PHE A 253 -11.22 5.62 -10.81
C PHE A 253 -10.25 4.68 -11.54
N LEU A 254 -9.16 5.22 -12.11
CA LEU A 254 -8.12 4.41 -12.73
C LEU A 254 -7.42 3.54 -11.69
N ALA A 255 -7.09 4.06 -10.51
CA ALA A 255 -6.51 3.30 -9.41
C ALA A 255 -7.43 2.15 -8.98
N ALA A 256 -8.74 2.40 -8.82
CA ALA A 256 -9.71 1.37 -8.49
C ALA A 256 -9.74 0.25 -9.55
N ARG A 257 -9.71 0.59 -10.85
CA ARG A 257 -9.62 -0.40 -11.94
C ARG A 257 -8.32 -1.20 -11.90
N VAL A 258 -7.19 -0.55 -11.60
CA VAL A 258 -5.90 -1.25 -11.45
C VAL A 258 -5.95 -2.26 -10.30
N TYR A 259 -6.49 -1.87 -9.14
CA TYR A 259 -6.67 -2.81 -8.02
C TYR A 259 -7.60 -3.97 -8.37
N LEU A 260 -8.67 -3.72 -9.13
CA LEU A 260 -9.57 -4.78 -9.63
C LEU A 260 -8.82 -5.75 -10.55
N LEU A 261 -8.03 -5.25 -11.50
CA LEU A 261 -7.21 -6.09 -12.38
C LEU A 261 -6.19 -6.91 -11.59
N LEU A 262 -5.54 -6.31 -10.58
CA LEU A 262 -4.63 -7.01 -9.68
C LEU A 262 -5.35 -8.08 -8.84
N LEU A 263 -6.60 -7.86 -8.44
CA LEU A 263 -7.39 -8.86 -7.73
C LEU A 263 -7.73 -10.04 -8.65
N ILE A 264 -8.30 -9.75 -9.83
CA ILE A 264 -8.69 -10.76 -10.83
C ILE A 264 -7.47 -11.58 -11.25
N GLY A 265 -6.36 -10.93 -11.57
CA GLY A 265 -5.12 -11.58 -11.97
C GLY A 265 -4.57 -12.50 -10.87
N TYR A 266 -4.58 -12.06 -9.60
CA TYR A 266 -4.12 -12.88 -8.49
C TYR A 266 -5.01 -14.11 -8.27
N VAL A 267 -6.34 -13.93 -8.24
CA VAL A 267 -7.30 -15.03 -8.04
C VAL A 267 -7.20 -16.05 -9.16
N TRP A 268 -7.13 -15.60 -10.41
CA TRP A 268 -6.98 -16.47 -11.57
C TRP A 268 -5.68 -17.29 -11.53
N LEU A 269 -4.54 -16.66 -11.21
CA LEU A 269 -3.26 -17.36 -11.03
C LEU A 269 -3.31 -18.37 -9.88
N ARG A 270 -3.99 -18.01 -8.79
CA ARG A 270 -4.15 -18.87 -7.60
C ARG A 270 -4.95 -20.14 -7.92
N ILE A 271 -6.05 -20.02 -8.65
CA ILE A 271 -6.90 -21.14 -9.08
C ILE A 271 -6.09 -22.07 -9.99
N ARG A 272 -5.51 -21.53 -11.07
CA ARG A 272 -4.69 -22.31 -12.01
C ARG A 272 -3.54 -23.06 -11.35
N LYS A 273 -2.95 -22.48 -10.30
CA LYS A 273 -1.88 -23.14 -9.54
C LYS A 273 -2.39 -24.33 -8.71
N LYS A 274 -3.61 -24.25 -8.16
CA LYS A 274 -4.23 -25.38 -7.44
C LYS A 274 -4.52 -26.52 -8.42
N ASP A 275 -5.12 -26.22 -9.56
CA ASP A 275 -5.50 -27.24 -10.56
C ASP A 275 -4.28 -28.05 -11.04
N LYS A 276 -3.17 -27.37 -11.35
CA LYS A 276 -1.90 -28.04 -11.69
C LYS A 276 -1.34 -28.90 -10.56
N GLY A 277 -1.55 -28.51 -9.30
CA GLY A 277 -1.15 -29.29 -8.13
C GLY A 277 -1.96 -30.58 -8.00
N THR A 278 -3.27 -30.49 -8.18
CA THR A 278 -4.20 -31.64 -8.14
C THR A 278 -3.91 -32.62 -9.27
N ILE A 279 -3.73 -32.14 -10.50
CA ILE A 279 -3.39 -32.99 -11.67
C ILE A 279 -2.06 -33.73 -11.43
N LYS A 280 -1.05 -33.05 -10.88
CA LYS A 280 0.25 -33.68 -10.60
C LYS A 280 0.16 -34.76 -9.51
N GLN A 281 -0.75 -34.62 -8.55
CA GLN A 281 -0.98 -35.65 -7.53
C GLN A 281 -1.76 -36.84 -8.10
N ALA A 282 -2.70 -36.61 -9.02
CA ALA A 282 -3.48 -37.67 -9.67
C ALA A 282 -2.69 -38.52 -10.68
N ILE A 283 -1.56 -38.04 -11.20
CA ILE A 283 -0.69 -38.78 -12.13
C ILE A 283 0.38 -39.62 -11.38
N VAL A 284 0.62 -39.33 -10.10
CA VAL A 284 1.67 -39.98 -9.29
C VAL A 284 1.09 -41.13 -8.42
N HIS A 285 -0.23 -41.33 -8.48
CA HIS A 285 -0.96 -42.45 -7.88
C HIS A 285 -1.62 -43.27 -8.98
#